data_AF-A0A930RXF4-F1
#
_entry.id   AF-A0A930RXF4-F1
#
_cell.length_a   1.000
_cell.length_b   1.000
_cell.length_c   1.000
_cell.angle_alpha   90.00
_cell.angle_beta   90.00
_cell.angle_gamma   90.00
#
_symmetry.space_group_name_H-M   'P 1'
#
loop_
_entity.id
_entity.type
_entity.pdbx_description
1 polymer ?
#
loop_
_entity_poly.entity_id
_entity_poly.type
_entity_poly.pdbx_seq_one_letter_code
_entity_poly.pdbx_strand_id
1 'polypeptide(L)'
;TAYENVNLWHERDISHSSAERIIIPDSTILLNYMLRRFGNIVKNLTVFPENMLRNMDATFGLIYSQRVLLKLIDKGMSREKAYDLVQPCTAKAWDEKLPFRAVLEEQPEITATLSKEDLDDAFDYHYHIKNVDLIFKRVGIL
;
A
#
# COMPACT_ATOMS: atom_id res chain seq x y z
N THR A 1 -35.20 2.58 -4.30
CA THR A 1 -35.83 3.83 -4.78
C THR A 1 -35.53 4.15 -6.24
N ALA A 2 -34.40 4.77 -6.61
CA ALA A 2 -34.21 5.25 -7.99
C ALA A 2 -34.30 4.15 -9.07
N TYR A 3 -33.71 2.98 -8.83
CA TYR A 3 -33.80 1.83 -9.76
C TYR A 3 -35.21 1.24 -9.84
N GLU A 4 -36.00 1.32 -8.76
CA GLU A 4 -37.38 0.81 -8.73
C GLU A 4 -38.34 1.73 -9.51
N ASN A 5 -38.01 3.01 -9.63
CA ASN A 5 -38.77 3.99 -10.42
C ASN A 5 -38.69 3.77 -11.94
N VAL A 6 -37.90 2.82 -12.43
CA VAL A 6 -37.69 2.59 -13.88
C VAL A 6 -38.84 1.81 -14.52
N ASN A 7 -39.39 0.80 -13.84
CA ASN A 7 -40.35 -0.13 -14.42
C ASN A 7 -41.80 0.36 -14.29
N LEU A 8 -42.09 1.53 -14.85
CA LEU A 8 -43.42 2.15 -14.85
C LEU A 8 -44.39 1.41 -15.78
N TRP A 9 -45.69 1.52 -15.50
CA TRP A 9 -46.71 0.80 -16.27
C TRP A 9 -47.12 1.54 -17.55
N HIS A 10 -47.13 0.82 -18.68
CA HIS A 10 -47.53 1.29 -20.01
C HIS A 10 -46.78 2.57 -20.45
N GLU A 11 -47.48 3.63 -20.85
CA GLU A 11 -46.85 4.88 -21.31
C GLU A 11 -46.23 5.69 -20.16
N ARG A 12 -46.75 5.53 -18.92
CA ARG A 12 -46.22 6.05 -17.64
C ARG A 12 -47.24 5.87 -16.51
N ASP A 13 -46.74 5.79 -15.28
CA ASP A 13 -47.49 6.12 -14.06
C ASP A 13 -46.75 7.20 -13.24
N ILE A 14 -47.31 7.63 -12.10
CA ILE A 14 -46.79 8.77 -11.31
C ILE A 14 -46.10 8.34 -10.00
N SER A 15 -45.95 7.04 -9.73
CA SER A 15 -45.37 6.54 -8.47
C SER A 15 -43.98 7.10 -8.20
N HIS A 16 -43.17 7.26 -9.25
CA HIS A 16 -41.82 7.83 -9.17
C HIS A 16 -41.79 9.27 -8.63
N SER A 17 -42.82 10.09 -8.88
CA SER A 17 -42.82 11.52 -8.55
C SER A 17 -42.79 11.78 -7.03
N SER A 18 -43.47 11.00 -6.20
CA SER A 18 -43.40 11.18 -4.74
C SER A 18 -42.03 10.79 -4.19
N ALA A 19 -41.45 9.70 -4.70
CA ALA A 19 -40.11 9.26 -4.33
C ALA A 19 -39.04 10.28 -4.78
N GLU A 20 -39.11 10.76 -6.02
CA GLU A 20 -38.15 11.70 -6.61
C GLU A 20 -38.15 13.08 -5.98
N ARG A 21 -39.30 13.54 -5.48
CA ARG A 21 -39.40 14.77 -4.68
C ARG A 21 -38.54 14.73 -3.42
N ILE A 22 -38.24 13.54 -2.91
CA ILE A 22 -37.37 13.34 -1.76
C ILE A 22 -35.95 13.03 -2.23
N ILE A 23 -35.78 11.98 -3.04
CA ILE A 23 -34.44 11.48 -3.33
C ILE A 23 -33.62 12.42 -4.21
N ILE A 24 -34.23 13.21 -5.11
CA ILE A 24 -33.46 14.11 -5.98
C ILE A 24 -32.88 15.28 -5.16
N PRO A 25 -33.66 16.05 -4.38
CA PRO A 25 -33.10 17.09 -3.52
C PRO A 25 -32.14 16.53 -2.49
N ASP A 26 -32.52 15.47 -1.77
CA ASP A 26 -31.71 14.95 -0.66
C ASP A 26 -30.36 14.43 -1.16
N SER A 27 -30.36 13.65 -2.24
CA SER A 27 -29.12 13.07 -2.76
C SER A 27 -28.17 14.14 -3.31
N THR A 28 -28.68 15.13 -4.04
CA THR A 28 -27.85 16.18 -4.64
C THR A 28 -27.32 17.17 -3.59
N ILE A 29 -28.15 17.56 -2.62
CA ILE A 29 -27.74 18.41 -1.49
C ILE A 29 -26.70 17.69 -0.65
N LEU A 30 -26.95 16.42 -0.29
CA LEU A 30 -26.03 15.63 0.52
C LEU A 30 -24.69 15.43 -0.20
N LEU A 31 -24.70 15.10 -1.49
CA LEU A 31 -23.46 14.92 -2.26
C LEU A 31 -22.66 16.22 -2.33
N ASN A 32 -23.30 17.36 -2.59
CA ASN A 32 -22.64 18.67 -2.56
C ASN A 32 -22.01 18.93 -1.18
N TYR A 33 -22.74 18.66 -0.10
CA TYR A 33 -22.22 18.82 1.26
C TYR A 33 -21.01 17.92 1.52
N MET A 34 -21.10 16.63 1.18
CA MET A 34 -20.03 15.65 1.35
C MET A 34 -18.78 16.05 0.58
N LEU A 35 -18.91 16.43 -0.70
CA LEU A 35 -17.79 16.84 -1.54
C LEU A 35 -17.09 18.08 -0.97
N ARG A 36 -17.85 19.09 -0.54
CA ARG A 36 -17.28 20.32 0.04
C ARG A 36 -16.61 20.04 1.38
N ARG A 37 -17.26 19.29 2.26
CA ARG A 37 -16.73 18.96 3.60
C ARG A 37 -15.50 18.08 3.50
N PHE A 38 -15.54 17.03 2.68
CA PHE A 38 -14.42 16.12 2.49
C PHE A 38 -13.25 16.80 1.77
N GLY A 39 -13.52 17.63 0.75
CA GLY A 39 -12.50 18.44 0.11
C GLY A 39 -11.75 19.35 1.11
N ASN A 40 -12.47 19.97 2.04
CA ASN A 40 -11.85 20.76 3.12
C ASN A 40 -11.07 19.89 4.11
N ILE A 41 -11.53 18.68 4.42
CA ILE A 41 -10.80 17.75 5.28
C ILE A 41 -9.47 17.38 4.64
N VAL A 42 -9.48 16.94 3.36
CA VAL A 42 -8.25 16.57 2.64
C VAL A 42 -7.31 17.77 2.49
N LYS A 43 -7.84 18.96 2.18
CA LYS A 43 -7.06 20.20 2.04
C LYS A 43 -6.31 20.59 3.32
N ASN A 44 -6.93 20.37 4.48
CA ASN A 44 -6.36 20.76 5.78
C ASN A 44 -5.85 19.54 6.57
N LEU A 45 -5.69 18.39 5.92
CA LEU A 45 -5.27 17.16 6.58
C LEU A 45 -3.83 17.32 7.06
N THR A 46 -3.62 17.22 8.37
CA THR A 46 -2.27 17.16 8.94
C THR A 46 -1.67 15.79 8.66
N VAL A 47 -0.58 15.77 7.89
CA VAL A 47 0.23 14.58 7.62
C VAL A 47 1.47 14.62 8.51
N PHE A 48 1.86 13.47 9.05
CA PHE A 48 3.00 13.30 9.96
C PHE A 48 4.06 12.38 9.32
N PRO A 49 4.92 12.88 8.42
CA PRO A 49 5.89 12.07 7.69
C PRO A 49 6.83 11.27 8.60
N GLU A 50 7.21 11.83 9.74
CA GLU A 50 8.06 11.17 10.73
C GLU A 50 7.40 9.94 11.35
N ASN A 51 6.09 10.00 11.60
CA ASN A 51 5.33 8.84 12.07
C ASN A 51 5.18 7.79 10.96
N MET A 52 5.01 8.22 9.70
CA MET A 52 4.96 7.29 8.55
C MET A 52 6.26 6.51 8.42
N LEU A 53 7.41 7.19 8.47
CA LEU A 53 8.73 6.55 8.42
C LEU A 53 8.96 5.63 9.63
N ARG A 54 8.69 6.11 10.85
CA ARG A 54 8.83 5.28 12.06
C ARG A 54 7.99 4.00 11.99
N ASN A 55 6.78 4.08 11.43
CA ASN A 55 5.90 2.91 11.33
C ASN A 55 6.42 1.87 10.32
N MET A 56 7.25 2.24 9.34
CA MET A 56 7.90 1.28 8.45
C MET A 56 8.89 0.37 9.21
N ASP A 57 9.51 0.89 10.27
CA ASP A 57 10.44 0.13 11.12
C ASP A 57 9.71 -0.72 12.18
N ALA A 58 8.39 -0.57 12.33
CA ALA A 58 7.61 -1.30 13.34
C ALA A 58 7.61 -2.83 13.14
N THR A 59 7.95 -3.29 11.93
CA THR A 59 8.14 -4.71 11.61
C THR A 59 9.60 -5.12 11.59
N PHE A 60 10.49 -4.38 12.26
CA PHE A 60 11.92 -4.69 12.38
C PHE A 60 12.66 -4.86 11.04
N GLY A 61 12.20 -4.23 9.95
CA GLY A 61 12.79 -4.34 8.61
C GLY A 61 12.32 -5.54 7.77
N LEU A 62 11.32 -6.30 8.23
CA LEU A 62 10.79 -7.46 7.51
C LEU A 62 10.20 -7.13 6.12
N ILE A 63 9.79 -5.88 5.89
CA ILE A 63 9.30 -5.40 4.58
C ILE A 63 10.34 -5.57 3.46
N TYR A 64 11.64 -5.70 3.80
CA TYR A 64 12.74 -5.90 2.85
C TYR A 64 13.05 -7.38 2.55
N SER A 65 12.37 -8.33 3.18
CA SER A 65 12.61 -9.78 3.01
C SER A 65 12.61 -10.23 1.55
N GLN A 66 11.68 -9.71 0.74
CA GLN A 66 11.63 -10.01 -0.69
C GLN A 66 12.85 -9.46 -1.45
N ARG A 67 13.35 -8.27 -1.10
CA ARG A 67 14.54 -7.67 -1.73
C ARG A 67 15.78 -8.52 -1.49
N VAL A 68 15.94 -9.00 -0.26
CA VAL A 68 17.04 -9.91 0.11
C VAL A 68 16.93 -11.23 -0.65
N LEU A 69 15.74 -11.84 -0.68
CA LEU A 69 15.48 -13.08 -1.42
C LEU A 69 15.82 -12.93 -2.91
N LEU A 70 15.39 -11.84 -3.55
CA LEU A 70 15.67 -11.59 -4.97
C LEU A 70 17.16 -11.40 -5.23
N LYS A 71 17.88 -10.69 -4.35
CA LYS A 71 19.34 -10.53 -4.48
C LYS A 71 20.09 -11.86 -4.38
N LEU A 72 19.67 -12.76 -3.48
CA LEU A 72 20.25 -14.11 -3.42
C LEU A 72 20.05 -14.86 -4.75
N ILE A 73 18.87 -14.73 -5.35
CA ILE A 73 18.58 -15.32 -6.67
C ILE A 73 19.46 -14.69 -7.76
N ASP A 74 19.60 -13.36 -7.77
CA ASP A 74 20.43 -12.64 -8.74
C ASP A 74 21.92 -13.04 -8.65
N LYS A 75 22.37 -13.50 -7.48
CA LYS A 75 23.72 -14.06 -7.25
C LYS A 75 23.83 -15.56 -7.54
N GLY A 76 22.78 -16.17 -8.08
CA GLY A 76 22.78 -17.55 -8.56
C GLY A 76 22.15 -18.58 -7.62
N MET A 77 21.53 -18.17 -6.50
CA MET A 77 20.79 -19.09 -5.64
C MET A 77 19.45 -19.49 -6.29
N SER A 78 19.02 -20.75 -6.11
CA SER A 78 17.66 -21.14 -6.52
C SER A 78 16.62 -20.42 -5.67
N ARG A 79 15.45 -20.15 -6.23
CA ARG A 79 14.36 -19.47 -5.52
C ARG A 79 13.91 -20.20 -4.26
N GLU A 80 13.79 -21.52 -4.34
CA GLU A 80 13.43 -22.39 -3.21
C GLU A 80 14.45 -22.27 -2.08
N LYS A 81 15.74 -22.40 -2.42
CA LYS A 81 16.83 -22.28 -1.44
C LYS A 81 16.90 -20.88 -0.81
N ALA A 82 16.71 -19.82 -1.61
CA ALA A 82 16.68 -18.45 -1.09
C ALA A 82 15.49 -18.22 -0.15
N TYR A 83 14.33 -18.82 -0.46
CA TYR A 83 13.15 -18.76 0.40
C TYR A 83 13.38 -19.50 1.72
N ASP A 84 13.86 -20.74 1.67
CA ASP A 84 14.12 -21.57 2.84
C ASP A 84 15.21 -20.98 3.76
N LEU A 85 16.12 -20.18 3.19
CA LEU A 85 17.14 -19.47 3.97
C LEU A 85 16.60 -18.19 4.63
N VAL A 86 15.78 -17.41 3.91
CA VAL A 86 15.27 -16.11 4.39
C VAL A 86 14.09 -16.29 5.36
N GLN A 87 13.20 -17.25 5.11
CA GLN A 87 11.96 -17.42 5.88
C GLN A 87 12.21 -17.68 7.39
N PRO A 88 13.14 -18.55 7.81
CA PRO A 88 13.46 -18.72 9.23
C PRO A 88 14.04 -17.46 9.87
N CYS A 89 14.82 -16.67 9.11
CA CYS A 89 15.35 -15.39 9.57
C CYS A 89 14.23 -14.38 9.84
N THR A 90 13.19 -14.36 8.99
CA THR A 90 12.02 -13.50 9.21
C THR A 90 11.24 -13.90 10.46
N ALA A 91 11.06 -15.20 10.70
CA ALA A 91 10.40 -15.72 11.89
C ALA A 91 11.19 -15.36 13.16
N LYS A 92 12.51 -15.59 13.17
CA LYS A 92 13.40 -15.21 14.30
C LYS A 92 13.32 -13.71 14.60
N ALA A 93 13.45 -12.87 13.59
CA ALA A 93 13.38 -11.41 13.77
C ALA A 93 12.03 -10.95 14.36
N TRP A 94 10.94 -11.60 13.96
CA TRP A 94 9.61 -11.30 14.49
C TRP A 94 9.43 -11.77 15.94
N ASP A 95 9.73 -13.04 16.21
CA ASP A 95 9.51 -13.68 17.51
C ASP A 95 10.41 -13.07 18.59
N GLU A 96 11.66 -12.76 18.24
CA GLU A 96 12.66 -12.19 19.16
C GLU A 96 12.70 -10.66 19.13
N LYS A 97 11.92 -10.00 18.26
CA LYS A 97 11.89 -8.53 18.07
C LYS A 97 13.27 -7.94 17.77
N LEU A 98 14.03 -8.65 16.93
CA LEU A 98 15.36 -8.26 16.51
C LEU A 98 15.33 -7.57 15.15
N PRO A 99 16.23 -6.61 14.89
CA PRO A 99 16.40 -6.06 13.55
C PRO A 99 16.69 -7.18 12.55
N PHE A 100 15.83 -7.34 11.54
CA PHE A 100 15.94 -8.41 10.54
C PHE A 100 17.31 -8.39 9.85
N ARG A 101 17.87 -7.20 9.60
CA ARG A 101 19.21 -7.04 9.05
C ARG A 101 20.29 -7.72 9.89
N ALA A 102 20.26 -7.55 11.22
CA ALA A 102 21.22 -8.17 12.12
C ALA A 102 21.09 -9.71 12.08
N VAL A 103 19.85 -10.22 12.03
CA VAL A 103 19.60 -11.66 11.91
C VAL A 103 20.18 -12.24 10.62
N LEU A 104 20.11 -11.52 9.50
CA LEU A 104 20.71 -11.94 8.23
C LEU A 104 22.24 -11.92 8.26
N GLU A 105 22.83 -10.91 8.90
CA GLU A 105 24.29 -10.77 9.05
C GLU A 105 24.90 -11.89 9.93
N GLU A 106 24.09 -12.53 10.78
CA GLU A 106 24.48 -13.75 11.53
C GLU A 106 24.45 -15.02 10.69
N GLN A 107 23.86 -15.02 9.49
CA GLN A 107 23.77 -16.20 8.63
C GLN A 107 24.98 -16.33 7.70
N PRO A 108 25.84 -17.36 7.86
CA PRO A 108 27.05 -17.51 7.05
C PRO A 108 26.75 -17.67 5.56
N GLU A 109 25.66 -18.35 5.21
CA GLU A 109 25.30 -18.58 3.81
C GLU A 109 24.84 -17.30 3.10
N ILE A 110 24.17 -16.40 3.83
CA ILE A 110 23.74 -15.10 3.31
C ILE A 110 24.97 -14.19 3.14
N THR A 111 25.81 -14.09 4.16
CA THR A 111 27.02 -13.23 4.14
C THR A 111 28.12 -13.74 3.20
N ALA A 112 28.15 -15.04 2.89
CA ALA A 112 29.01 -15.59 1.85
C ALA A 112 28.52 -15.24 0.42
N THR A 113 27.23 -14.96 0.26
CA THR A 113 26.60 -14.71 -1.06
C THR A 113 26.39 -13.22 -1.34
N LEU A 114 25.99 -12.44 -0.33
CA LEU A 114 25.70 -11.02 -0.41
C LEU A 114 26.76 -10.22 0.34
N SER A 115 27.30 -9.19 -0.30
CA SER A 115 28.17 -8.23 0.39
C SER A 115 27.38 -7.32 1.31
N LYS A 116 28.08 -6.51 2.11
CA LYS A 116 27.45 -5.49 2.94
C LYS A 116 26.68 -4.46 2.09
N GLU A 117 27.25 -4.08 0.95
CA GLU A 117 26.63 -3.16 -0.01
C GLU A 117 25.38 -3.78 -0.66
N ASP A 118 25.39 -5.09 -0.93
CA ASP A 118 24.20 -5.79 -1.41
C ASP A 118 23.06 -5.73 -0.37
N LEU A 119 23.37 -5.92 0.92
CA LEU A 119 22.41 -5.78 2.01
C LEU A 119 21.98 -4.32 2.23
N ASP A 120 22.89 -3.35 2.13
CA ASP A 120 22.57 -1.92 2.18
C ASP A 120 21.53 -1.55 1.12
N ASP A 121 21.74 -1.97 -0.14
CA ASP A 121 20.77 -1.75 -1.21
C ASP A 121 19.45 -2.50 -0.95
N ALA A 122 19.49 -3.71 -0.38
CA ALA A 122 18.27 -4.49 -0.10
C ALA A 122 17.35 -3.78 0.89
N PHE A 123 17.92 -3.08 1.87
CA PHE A 123 17.23 -2.36 2.94
C PHE A 123 16.98 -0.87 2.65
N ASP A 124 17.27 -0.40 1.44
CA ASP A 124 16.96 0.96 1.02
C ASP A 124 15.52 1.08 0.48
N TYR A 125 14.66 1.80 1.20
CA TYR A 125 13.28 2.04 0.77
C TYR A 125 13.19 2.91 -0.50
N HIS A 126 14.23 3.67 -0.86
CA HIS A 126 14.21 4.51 -2.06
C HIS A 126 13.99 3.68 -3.32
N TYR A 127 14.38 2.40 -3.31
CA TYR A 127 14.08 1.44 -4.36
C TYR A 127 12.58 1.38 -4.72
N HIS A 128 11.69 1.55 -3.73
CA HIS A 128 10.24 1.46 -3.94
C HIS A 128 9.62 2.75 -4.48
N ILE A 129 10.31 3.89 -4.39
CA ILE A 129 9.81 5.18 -4.88
C ILE A 129 10.44 5.63 -6.20
N LYS A 130 11.37 4.85 -6.77
CA LYS A 130 12.05 5.16 -8.06
C LYS A 130 11.13 5.42 -9.25
N ASN A 131 9.88 4.94 -9.19
CA ASN A 131 8.88 5.10 -10.25
C ASN A 131 7.77 6.12 -9.92
N VAL A 132 7.88 6.85 -8.80
CA VAL A 132 6.86 7.84 -8.39
C VAL A 132 6.68 8.90 -9.48
N ASP A 133 7.76 9.47 -10.00
CA ASP A 133 7.69 10.49 -11.06
C ASP A 133 7.03 9.98 -12.35
N LEU A 134 7.33 8.73 -12.73
CA LEU A 134 6.69 8.08 -13.87
C LEU A 134 5.18 7.98 -13.69
N ILE A 135 4.72 7.63 -12.48
CA ILE A 135 3.29 7.53 -12.16
C ILE A 135 2.65 8.91 -12.16
N PHE A 136 3.28 9.92 -11.54
CA PHE A 136 2.74 11.28 -11.49
C PHE A 136 2.62 11.90 -12.89
N LYS A 137 3.59 11.66 -13.76
CA LYS A 137 3.53 12.07 -15.17
C LYS A 137 2.36 11.44 -15.92
N ARG A 138 2.03 10.16 -15.64
CA ARG A 138 0.90 9.46 -16.27
C ARG A 138 -0.46 10.04 -15.87
N VAL A 139 -0.58 10.59 -14.66
CA VAL A 139 -1.82 11.21 -14.17
C VAL A 139 -1.84 12.74 -14.31
N GLY A 140 -0.81 13.33 -14.93
CA GLY A 140 -0.78 14.75 -15.30
C GLY A 140 -0.60 15.73 -14.13
N ILE A 141 0.07 15.30 -13.06
CA ILE A 141 0.33 16.14 -11.86
C ILE A 141 1.84 16.37 -11.60
N LEU A 142 2.68 16.00 -12.57
CA LEU A 142 4.11 16.32 -12.63
C LEU A 142 4.42 16.97 -13.99
#